data_AF-A0A453DY48-F1
#
_entry.id   AF-A0A453DY48-F1
#
_cell.length_a   1.000
_cell.length_b   1.000
_cell.length_c   1.000
_cell.angle_alpha   90.00
_cell.angle_beta   90.00
_cell.angle_gamma   90.00
#
_symmetry.space_group_name_H-M   'P 1'
#
loop_
_entity.id
_entity.type
_entity.pdbx_description
1 polymer ?
#
loop_
_entity_poly.entity_id
_entity_poly.type
_entity_poly.pdbx_seq_one_letter_code
_entity_poly.pdbx_strand_id
1 'polypeptide(L)'
;MEGKTEEEVQRYAEVFKERYTELSDHERIIKNIERGEARITRKDEIMTAIGKKLDRYKNPWLELKVQYGTNKGKFYNEECDRFMLCMAHKLGYGKWDELRSAFRKSPLFRFDWFVKARSAQELARRCDTLVRLVEKENQEYDERERQARKEKRLAKKMTPTKQKMTPTKQKTTPTKQAASRVSDGETAPANPSKKNKTPTKQKMTPTKRAGETAPATSSKKRRQSLMDDFLGSGKKGKA
;
A
#
# COMPACT_ATOMS: atom_id res chain seq x y z
N MET A 1 13.88 5.71 35.10
CA MET A 1 13.24 6.99 35.48
C MET A 1 14.31 7.89 36.05
N GLU A 2 14.24 9.21 35.87
CA GLU A 2 15.24 10.11 36.44
C GLU A 2 15.34 9.89 37.97
N GLY A 3 16.53 9.57 38.45
CA GLY A 3 16.81 9.33 39.87
C GLY A 3 16.42 7.96 40.45
N LYS A 4 15.99 6.96 39.66
CA LYS A 4 15.71 5.59 40.14
C LYS A 4 16.40 4.52 39.30
N THR A 5 16.89 3.47 39.96
CA THR A 5 17.48 2.30 39.29
C THR A 5 16.41 1.47 38.58
N GLU A 6 16.80 0.68 37.59
CA GLU A 6 15.89 -0.20 36.84
C GLU A 6 15.20 -1.22 37.77
N GLU A 7 15.94 -1.76 38.72
CA GLU A 7 15.44 -2.70 39.73
C GLU A 7 14.35 -2.09 40.62
N GLU A 8 14.53 -0.84 41.06
CA GLU A 8 13.52 -0.12 41.84
C GLU A 8 12.24 0.15 41.04
N VAL A 9 12.39 0.49 39.76
CA VAL A 9 11.25 0.70 38.86
C VAL A 9 10.49 -0.61 38.63
N GLN A 10 11.20 -1.72 38.44
CA GLN A 10 10.59 -3.04 38.25
C GLN A 10 9.82 -3.48 39.50
N ARG A 11 10.43 -3.39 40.69
CA ARG A 11 9.74 -3.70 41.97
C ARG A 11 8.49 -2.86 42.15
N TYR A 12 8.55 -1.56 41.84
CA TYR A 12 7.38 -0.69 41.91
C TYR A 12 6.30 -1.08 40.90
N ALA A 13 6.69 -1.44 39.67
CA ALA A 13 5.75 -1.83 38.61
C ALA A 13 4.96 -3.09 38.95
N GLU A 14 5.58 -4.07 39.62
CA GLU A 14 4.91 -5.29 40.09
C GLU A 14 3.85 -4.96 41.13
N VAL A 15 4.21 -4.21 42.18
CA VAL A 15 3.27 -3.78 43.24
C VAL A 15 2.16 -2.89 42.67
N PHE A 16 2.48 -2.02 41.71
CA PHE A 16 1.50 -1.19 41.02
C PHE A 16 0.48 -2.07 40.28
N LYS A 17 0.89 -3.10 39.54
CA LYS A 17 -0.03 -3.99 38.83
C LYS A 17 -1.00 -4.72 39.76
N GLU A 18 -0.58 -5.06 40.97
CA GLU A 18 -1.41 -5.77 41.95
C GLU A 18 -2.36 -4.83 42.72
N ARG A 19 -1.92 -3.60 43.02
CA ARG A 19 -2.61 -2.69 43.96
C ARG A 19 -2.98 -1.33 43.37
N TYR A 20 -2.98 -1.17 42.04
CA TYR A 20 -3.29 0.13 41.41
C TYR A 20 -4.66 0.69 41.79
N THR A 21 -5.63 -0.15 42.16
CA THR A 21 -6.99 0.25 42.57
C THR A 21 -7.04 1.03 43.88
N GLU A 22 -5.98 0.95 44.71
CA GLU A 22 -5.85 1.75 45.94
C GLU A 22 -5.61 3.23 45.63
N LEU A 23 -5.23 3.57 44.39
CA LEU A 23 -5.03 4.95 43.95
C LEU A 23 -6.38 5.62 43.64
N SER A 24 -6.57 6.85 44.11
CA SER A 24 -7.79 7.65 43.85
C SER A 24 -8.09 7.82 42.35
N ASP A 25 -7.04 7.93 41.54
CA ASP A 25 -7.12 8.26 40.10
C ASP A 25 -6.87 7.03 39.20
N HIS A 26 -6.97 5.82 39.75
CA HIS A 26 -6.55 4.60 39.07
C HIS A 26 -7.25 4.39 37.71
N GLU A 27 -8.54 4.66 37.60
CA GLU A 27 -9.28 4.56 36.33
C GLU A 27 -8.67 5.43 35.21
N ARG A 28 -8.27 6.66 35.56
CA ARG A 28 -7.63 7.58 34.62
C ARG A 28 -6.25 7.08 34.21
N ILE A 29 -5.48 6.54 35.17
CA ILE A 29 -4.13 6.02 34.93
C ILE A 29 -4.21 4.81 33.99
N ILE A 30 -5.05 3.82 34.30
CA ILE A 30 -5.23 2.62 33.48
C ILE A 30 -5.70 2.98 32.07
N LYS A 31 -6.70 3.85 31.93
CA LYS A 31 -7.18 4.29 30.62
C LYS A 31 -6.10 4.98 29.78
N ASN A 32 -5.16 5.68 30.42
CA ASN A 32 -4.03 6.28 29.72
C ASN A 32 -2.99 5.23 29.29
N ILE A 33 -2.74 4.22 30.14
CA ILE A 33 -1.88 3.08 29.82
C ILE A 33 -2.45 2.31 28.63
N GLU A 34 -3.72 1.90 28.69
CA GLU A 34 -4.41 1.17 27.61
C GLU A 34 -4.40 1.98 26.30
N ARG A 35 -4.63 3.30 26.38
CA ARG A 35 -4.52 4.17 25.20
C ARG A 35 -3.10 4.23 24.65
N GLY A 36 -2.09 4.22 25.53
CA GLY A 36 -0.68 4.16 25.15
C GLY A 36 -0.34 2.85 24.45
N GLU A 37 -0.73 1.73 25.04
CA GLU A 37 -0.55 0.38 24.48
C GLU A 37 -1.26 0.24 23.14
N ALA A 38 -2.52 0.66 23.03
CA ALA A 38 -3.26 0.65 21.76
C ALA A 38 -2.56 1.45 20.66
N ARG A 39 -1.88 2.56 20.99
CA ARG A 39 -1.09 3.34 20.02
C ARG A 39 0.17 2.61 19.58
N ILE A 40 0.84 1.91 20.49
CA ILE A 40 2.03 1.11 20.20
C ILE A 40 1.64 -0.07 19.31
N THR A 41 0.63 -0.85 19.72
CA THR A 41 0.10 -1.97 18.93
C THR A 41 -0.31 -1.51 17.54
N ARG A 42 -1.04 -0.39 17.43
CA ARG A 42 -1.45 0.16 16.14
C ARG A 42 -0.27 0.53 15.26
N LYS A 43 0.79 1.08 15.84
CA LYS A 43 2.01 1.41 15.09
C LYS A 43 2.65 0.14 14.50
N ASP A 44 2.73 -0.94 15.28
CA ASP A 44 3.33 -2.21 14.84
C ASP A 44 2.48 -2.93 13.78
N GLU A 45 1.15 -2.87 13.91
CA GLU A 45 0.21 -3.33 12.88
C GLU A 45 0.44 -2.60 11.55
N ILE A 46 0.56 -1.28 11.59
CA ILE A 46 0.80 -0.45 10.40
C ILE A 46 2.14 -0.81 9.76
N MET A 47 3.20 -0.94 10.57
CA MET A 47 4.52 -1.34 10.08
C MET A 47 4.46 -2.70 9.39
N THR A 48 3.77 -3.67 9.99
CA THR A 48 3.56 -4.99 9.41
C THR A 48 2.75 -4.93 8.11
N ALA A 49 1.69 -4.13 8.07
CA ALA A 49 0.84 -3.97 6.89
C ALA A 49 1.59 -3.33 5.71
N ILE A 50 2.42 -2.31 5.98
CA ILE A 50 3.28 -1.70 4.96
C ILE A 50 4.35 -2.71 4.51
N GLY A 51 5.01 -3.41 5.45
CA GLY A 51 6.00 -4.44 5.13
C GLY A 51 5.47 -5.51 4.17
N LYS A 52 4.30 -6.10 4.50
CA LYS A 52 3.59 -7.04 3.61
C LYS A 52 3.31 -6.48 2.23
N LYS A 53 3.07 -5.17 2.09
CA LYS A 53 2.86 -4.50 0.80
C LYS A 53 4.19 -4.32 0.05
N LEU A 54 5.28 -3.96 0.74
CA LEU A 54 6.60 -3.80 0.14
C LEU A 54 7.12 -5.12 -0.43
N ASP A 55 6.94 -6.21 0.31
CA ASP A 55 7.43 -7.56 -0.06
C ASP A 55 6.81 -8.11 -1.35
N ARG A 56 5.70 -7.52 -1.82
CA ARG A 56 5.08 -7.87 -3.11
C ARG A 56 5.87 -7.35 -4.32
N TYR A 57 6.87 -6.49 -4.11
CA TYR A 57 7.64 -5.86 -5.17
C TYR A 57 9.13 -6.20 -5.02
N LYS A 58 9.81 -6.41 -6.14
CA LYS A 58 11.28 -6.57 -6.13
C LYS A 58 11.96 -5.25 -5.81
N ASN A 59 11.48 -4.15 -6.38
CA ASN A 59 11.95 -2.81 -6.08
C ASN A 59 10.78 -1.88 -5.70
N PRO A 60 10.39 -1.83 -4.42
CA PRO A 60 9.25 -1.02 -3.99
C PRO A 60 9.44 0.48 -4.22
N TRP A 61 10.68 0.99 -4.25
CA TRP A 61 10.96 2.41 -4.47
C TRP A 61 10.61 2.90 -5.87
N LEU A 62 10.54 2.00 -6.85
CA LEU A 62 10.21 2.33 -8.23
C LEU A 62 8.87 1.72 -8.66
N GLU A 63 8.50 0.55 -8.15
CA GLU A 63 7.42 -0.27 -8.71
C GLU A 63 6.13 -0.27 -7.88
N LEU A 64 6.18 0.04 -6.58
CA LEU A 64 5.01 -0.02 -5.69
C LEU A 64 3.86 0.89 -6.13
N LYS A 65 2.72 0.29 -6.48
CA LYS A 65 1.50 1.04 -6.84
C LYS A 65 0.49 1.01 -5.72
N VAL A 66 -0.09 2.17 -5.40
CA VAL A 66 -1.19 2.31 -4.44
C VAL A 66 -2.51 2.27 -5.17
N GLN A 67 -3.47 1.49 -4.67
CA GLN A 67 -4.84 1.48 -5.19
C GLN A 67 -5.66 2.59 -4.52
N TYR A 68 -5.80 3.73 -5.20
CA TYR A 68 -6.39 4.92 -4.59
C TYR A 68 -7.92 4.92 -4.51
N GLY A 69 -8.61 4.30 -5.46
CA GLY A 69 -10.04 4.53 -5.67
C GLY A 69 -10.34 6.02 -5.77
N THR A 70 -11.26 6.51 -4.94
CA THR A 70 -11.64 7.94 -4.86
C THR A 70 -10.65 8.81 -4.05
N ASN A 71 -9.62 8.22 -3.41
CA ASN A 71 -8.74 8.91 -2.45
C ASN A 71 -7.40 9.40 -3.02
N LYS A 72 -7.23 9.42 -4.35
CA LYS A 72 -5.94 9.83 -4.98
C LYS A 72 -5.55 11.26 -4.58
N GLY A 73 -6.52 12.16 -4.48
CA GLY A 73 -6.27 13.58 -4.22
C GLY A 73 -5.59 14.27 -5.40
N LYS A 74 -5.56 15.61 -5.40
CA LYS A 74 -5.03 16.40 -6.51
C LYS A 74 -3.52 16.66 -6.42
N PHE A 75 -2.98 16.73 -5.21
CA PHE A 75 -1.66 17.33 -4.99
C PHE A 75 -0.51 16.34 -4.79
N TYR A 76 -0.80 15.13 -4.31
CA TYR A 76 0.21 14.10 -4.10
C TYR A 76 0.31 13.22 -5.36
N ASN A 77 1.49 13.15 -5.94
CA ASN A 77 1.79 12.26 -7.06
C ASN A 77 2.10 10.84 -6.57
N GLU A 78 2.05 9.86 -7.49
CA GLU A 78 2.29 8.46 -7.14
C GLU A 78 3.74 8.19 -6.71
N GLU A 79 4.68 9.03 -7.14
CA GLU A 79 6.09 8.94 -6.73
C GLU A 79 6.28 9.41 -5.28
N CYS A 80 5.65 10.52 -4.88
CA CYS A 80 5.64 11.02 -3.51
C CYS A 80 4.98 10.02 -2.57
N ASP A 81 3.81 9.48 -2.91
CA ASP A 81 3.10 8.53 -2.04
C ASP A 81 3.89 7.23 -1.85
N ARG A 82 4.51 6.73 -2.92
CA ARG A 82 5.40 5.57 -2.89
C ARG A 82 6.61 5.80 -2.00
N PHE A 83 7.27 6.94 -2.18
CA PHE A 83 8.39 7.34 -1.34
C PHE A 83 7.96 7.47 0.13
N MET A 84 6.79 8.04 0.39
CA MET A 84 6.24 8.19 1.74
C MET A 84 6.04 6.84 2.42
N LEU A 85 5.41 5.88 1.76
CA LEU A 85 5.21 4.52 2.30
C LEU A 85 6.54 3.80 2.55
N CYS A 86 7.44 3.82 1.57
CA CYS A 86 8.74 3.16 1.70
C CYS A 86 9.57 3.78 2.84
N MET A 87 9.57 5.12 2.93
CA MET A 87 10.33 5.83 3.95
C MET A 87 9.70 5.72 5.34
N ALA A 88 8.36 5.70 5.45
CA ALA A 88 7.67 5.44 6.71
C ALA A 88 8.02 4.07 7.29
N HIS A 89 8.12 3.04 6.45
CA HIS A 89 8.59 1.72 6.87
C HIS A 89 10.09 1.72 7.21
N LYS A 90 10.93 2.41 6.42
CA LYS A 90 12.39 2.44 6.65
C LYS A 90 12.77 3.17 7.93
N LEU A 91 12.16 4.32 8.22
CA LEU A 91 12.47 5.14 9.41
C LEU A 91 11.71 4.67 10.65
N GLY A 92 10.56 4.03 10.44
CA GLY A 92 9.57 3.70 11.46
C GLY A 92 8.40 4.69 11.43
N TYR A 93 7.19 4.14 11.52
CA TYR A 93 5.96 4.93 11.51
C TYR A 93 5.91 5.93 12.67
N GLY A 94 5.46 7.15 12.40
CA GLY A 94 5.41 8.24 13.38
C GLY A 94 6.60 9.20 13.37
N LYS A 95 7.71 8.88 12.69
CA LYS A 95 8.89 9.75 12.61
C LYS A 95 8.77 10.80 11.51
N TRP A 96 7.78 11.68 11.63
CA TRP A 96 7.36 12.60 10.58
C TRP A 96 8.38 13.70 10.25
N ASP A 97 9.16 14.15 11.23
CA ASP A 97 10.21 15.13 11.00
C ASP A 97 11.40 14.53 10.22
N GLU A 98 11.75 13.28 10.49
CA GLU A 98 12.75 12.55 9.72
C GLU A 98 12.26 12.31 8.29
N LEU A 99 10.99 11.93 8.11
CA LEU A 99 10.36 11.80 6.79
C LEU A 99 10.39 13.12 6.02
N ARG A 100 10.05 14.24 6.68
CA ARG A 100 10.10 15.58 6.10
C ARG A 100 11.54 15.95 5.69
N SER A 101 12.52 15.62 6.52
CA SER A 101 13.94 15.80 6.21
C SER A 101 14.36 14.98 4.99
N ALA A 102 13.89 13.73 4.90
CA ALA A 102 14.16 12.84 3.77
C ALA A 102 13.62 13.39 2.44
N PHE A 103 12.42 13.97 2.42
CA PHE A 103 11.88 14.66 1.23
C PHE A 103 12.76 15.83 0.77
N ARG A 104 13.32 16.61 1.70
CA ARG A 104 14.19 17.74 1.35
C ARG A 104 15.55 17.32 0.82
N LYS A 105 16.11 16.24 1.37
CA LYS A 105 17.43 15.71 1.00
C LYS A 105 17.38 14.90 -0.30
N SER A 106 16.23 14.32 -0.64
CA SER A 106 16.10 13.47 -1.82
C SER A 106 16.19 14.31 -3.12
N PRO A 107 17.06 13.92 -4.07
CA PRO A 107 17.15 14.58 -5.37
C PRO A 107 15.90 14.36 -6.24
N LEU A 108 15.11 13.30 -5.97
CA LEU A 108 13.87 13.02 -6.70
C LEU A 108 12.87 14.18 -6.59
N PHE A 109 12.81 14.81 -5.41
CA PHE A 109 11.89 15.92 -5.14
C PHE A 109 12.58 17.28 -5.30
N ARG A 110 13.68 17.37 -6.06
CA ARG A 110 14.47 18.61 -6.18
C ARG A 110 13.61 19.81 -6.60
N PHE A 111 12.70 19.61 -7.55
CA PHE A 111 11.79 20.64 -8.06
C PHE A 111 10.36 20.54 -7.53
N ASP A 112 10.06 19.56 -6.68
CA ASP A 112 8.74 19.41 -6.07
C ASP A 112 8.65 20.30 -4.81
N TRP A 113 8.31 21.57 -5.04
CA TRP A 113 8.12 22.53 -3.96
C TRP A 113 6.90 22.23 -3.10
N PHE A 114 5.88 21.54 -3.65
CA PHE A 114 4.65 21.23 -2.93
C PHE A 114 4.94 20.32 -1.73
N VAL A 115 5.63 19.19 -1.97
CA VAL A 115 5.96 18.23 -0.90
C VAL A 115 6.97 18.82 0.08
N LYS A 116 7.94 19.61 -0.40
CA LYS A 116 8.95 20.28 0.44
C LYS A 116 8.36 21.33 1.38
N ALA A 117 7.27 21.98 0.98
CA ALA A 117 6.57 22.97 1.78
C ALA A 117 5.67 22.35 2.85
N ARG A 118 5.39 21.03 2.80
CA ARG A 118 4.51 20.39 3.80
C ARG A 118 5.15 20.39 5.20
N SER A 119 4.28 20.50 6.19
CA SER A 119 4.58 20.25 7.59
C SER A 119 4.61 18.74 7.88
N ALA A 120 5.27 18.35 8.97
CA ALA A 120 5.29 16.96 9.44
C ALA A 120 3.86 16.40 9.61
N GLN A 121 2.94 17.22 10.14
CA GLN A 121 1.55 16.82 10.37
C GLN A 121 0.75 16.60 9.08
N GLU A 122 1.04 17.35 8.02
CA GLU A 122 0.39 17.14 6.72
C GLU A 122 0.87 15.84 6.06
N LEU A 123 2.16 15.55 6.16
CA LEU A 123 2.73 14.28 5.70
C LEU A 123 2.16 13.11 6.50
N ALA A 124 2.03 13.26 7.83
CA ALA A 124 1.39 12.27 8.69
C ALA A 124 -0.03 11.93 8.22
N ARG A 125 -0.89 12.94 8.01
CA ARG A 125 -2.27 12.74 7.53
C ARG A 125 -2.34 12.06 6.16
N ARG A 126 -1.42 12.42 5.25
CA ARG A 126 -1.34 11.75 3.95
C ARG A 126 -0.94 10.28 4.13
N CYS A 127 0.08 10.01 4.95
CA CYS A 127 0.53 8.67 5.26
C CYS A 127 -0.59 7.81 5.89
N ASP A 128 -1.34 8.35 6.86
CA ASP A 128 -2.50 7.66 7.47
C ASP A 128 -3.54 7.25 6.42
N THR A 129 -3.72 8.08 5.39
CA THR A 129 -4.63 7.79 4.27
C THR A 129 -4.08 6.67 3.39
N LEU A 130 -2.79 6.69 3.09
CA LEU A 130 -2.12 5.63 2.33
C LEU A 130 -2.14 4.29 3.07
N VAL A 131 -1.92 4.32 4.38
CA VAL A 131 -2.00 3.13 5.25
C VAL A 131 -3.37 2.49 5.17
N ARG A 132 -4.45 3.27 5.30
CA ARG A 132 -5.83 2.74 5.18
C ARG A 132 -6.07 2.07 3.82
N LEU A 133 -5.52 2.63 2.73
CA LEU A 133 -5.62 2.02 1.41
C LEU A 133 -4.82 0.70 1.33
N VAL A 134 -3.63 0.66 1.92
CA VAL A 134 -2.79 -0.55 1.98
C VAL A 134 -3.46 -1.64 2.82
N GLU A 135 -4.04 -1.30 3.96
CA GLU A 135 -4.75 -2.24 4.83
C GLU A 135 -5.96 -2.85 4.12
N LYS A 136 -6.77 -2.02 3.47
CA LYS A 136 -7.91 -2.48 2.67
C LYS A 136 -7.45 -3.40 1.54
N GLU A 137 -6.41 -3.00 0.81
CA GLU A 137 -5.84 -3.82 -0.25
C GLU A 137 -5.34 -5.18 0.28
N ASN A 138 -4.65 -5.19 1.43
CA ASN A 138 -4.18 -6.41 2.06
C ASN A 138 -5.35 -7.34 2.45
N GLN A 139 -6.43 -6.80 3.02
CA GLN A 139 -7.63 -7.58 3.35
C GLN A 139 -8.23 -8.25 2.11
N GLU A 140 -8.36 -7.52 1.00
CA GLU A 140 -8.86 -8.05 -0.27
C GLU A 140 -7.95 -9.13 -0.87
N TYR A 141 -6.63 -9.05 -0.65
CA TYR A 141 -5.69 -10.12 -1.03
C TYR A 141 -5.84 -11.36 -0.15
N ASP A 142 -5.87 -11.19 1.17
CA ASP A 142 -5.98 -12.29 2.13
C ASP A 142 -7.31 -13.06 1.95
N GLU A 143 -8.41 -12.36 1.63
CA GLU A 143 -9.71 -12.96 1.33
C GLU A 143 -9.68 -13.78 0.04
N ARG A 144 -9.12 -13.24 -1.05
CA ARG A 144 -8.96 -13.95 -2.32
C ARG A 144 -8.07 -15.18 -2.16
N GLU A 145 -6.99 -15.09 -1.40
CA GLU A 145 -6.13 -16.23 -1.13
C GLU A 145 -6.87 -17.33 -0.33
N ARG A 146 -7.65 -16.93 0.68
CA ARG A 146 -8.45 -17.86 1.48
C ARG A 146 -9.52 -18.57 0.63
N GLN A 147 -10.18 -17.86 -0.28
CA GLN A 147 -11.14 -18.44 -1.22
C GLN A 147 -10.47 -19.43 -2.17
N ALA A 148 -9.35 -19.04 -2.80
CA ALA A 148 -8.60 -19.92 -3.69
C ALA A 148 -8.11 -21.20 -2.98
N ARG A 149 -7.70 -21.10 -1.71
CA ARG A 149 -7.34 -22.28 -0.89
C ARG A 149 -8.55 -23.18 -0.60
N LYS A 150 -9.73 -22.61 -0.34
CA LYS A 150 -10.97 -23.38 -0.13
C LYS A 150 -11.39 -24.10 -1.41
N GLU A 151 -11.38 -23.42 -2.55
CA GLU A 151 -11.71 -24.00 -3.86
C GLU A 151 -10.76 -25.13 -4.25
N LYS A 152 -9.45 -24.95 -4.06
CA LYS A 152 -8.46 -26.02 -4.27
C LYS A 152 -8.72 -27.25 -3.39
N ARG A 153 -9.15 -27.06 -2.13
CA ARG A 153 -9.53 -28.18 -1.25
C ARG A 153 -10.80 -28.88 -1.70
N LEU A 154 -11.80 -28.14 -2.19
CA LEU A 154 -13.05 -28.69 -2.72
C LEU A 154 -12.81 -29.47 -4.02
N ALA A 155 -12.03 -28.93 -4.96
CA ALA A 155 -11.66 -29.60 -6.20
C ALA A 155 -10.87 -30.91 -5.95
N LYS A 156 -9.99 -30.93 -4.94
CA LYS A 156 -9.25 -32.14 -4.54
C LYS A 156 -10.12 -33.19 -3.83
N LYS A 157 -11.28 -32.80 -3.27
CA LYS A 157 -12.28 -33.73 -2.71
C LYS A 157 -13.24 -34.30 -3.77
N MET A 158 -13.46 -33.61 -4.89
CA MET A 158 -14.36 -34.04 -5.96
C MET A 158 -13.69 -34.93 -7.03
N THR A 159 -12.40 -35.25 -6.91
CA THR A 159 -11.70 -36.21 -7.79
C THR A 159 -11.53 -37.56 -7.07
N PRO A 160 -12.44 -38.54 -7.26
CA PRO A 160 -12.21 -39.90 -6.78
C PRO A 160 -11.18 -40.61 -7.67
N THR A 161 -10.23 -41.25 -7.00
CA THR A 161 -9.24 -42.19 -7.53
C THR A 161 -9.85 -43.15 -8.56
N LYS A 162 -9.41 -43.08 -9.81
CA LYS A 162 -9.38 -44.23 -10.73
C LYS A 162 -8.02 -44.31 -11.40
N GLN A 163 -7.05 -44.84 -10.65
CA GLN A 163 -6.03 -45.70 -11.24
C GLN A 163 -6.66 -47.09 -11.38
N LYS A 164 -6.80 -47.57 -12.62
CA LYS A 164 -6.64 -48.99 -12.92
C LYS A 164 -5.83 -49.09 -14.20
N MET A 165 -4.54 -49.39 -14.01
CA MET A 165 -3.63 -49.80 -15.08
C MET A 165 -4.06 -51.17 -15.60
N THR A 166 -4.09 -51.34 -16.91
CA THR A 166 -4.02 -52.66 -17.57
C THR A 166 -2.87 -52.63 -18.57
N PRO A 167 -1.84 -53.48 -18.45
CA PRO A 167 -0.83 -53.64 -19.48
C PRO A 167 -1.28 -54.74 -20.46
N THR A 168 -1.72 -54.37 -21.65
CA THR A 168 -2.00 -55.35 -22.72
C THR A 168 -0.74 -55.55 -23.56
N LYS A 169 -0.15 -56.75 -23.44
CA LYS A 169 0.85 -57.31 -24.36
C LYS A 169 0.25 -57.42 -25.77
N GLN A 170 0.93 -56.88 -26.78
CA GLN A 170 0.97 -57.47 -28.11
C GLN A 170 2.43 -57.50 -28.61
N LYS A 171 2.77 -58.65 -29.18
CA LYS A 171 4.11 -59.11 -29.53
C LYS A 171 4.04 -59.59 -30.98
N THR A 172 4.72 -58.93 -31.91
CA THR A 172 5.27 -59.52 -33.15
C THR A 172 6.52 -58.73 -33.57
N THR A 173 7.49 -59.48 -34.09
CA THR A 173 8.95 -59.22 -34.18
C THR A 173 9.37 -58.86 -35.63
N PRO A 174 10.64 -58.98 -36.09
CA PRO A 174 11.61 -57.87 -36.19
C PRO A 174 12.35 -57.75 -37.55
N THR A 175 13.02 -56.63 -37.85
CA THR A 175 14.20 -56.58 -38.76
C THR A 175 15.00 -55.29 -38.44
N LYS A 176 16.16 -55.32 -37.75
CA LYS A 176 17.55 -55.22 -38.28
C LYS A 176 17.70 -54.15 -39.38
N GLN A 177 18.58 -53.15 -39.36
CA GLN A 177 20.04 -53.09 -39.10
C GLN A 177 20.40 -51.63 -38.70
N ALA A 178 21.23 -51.36 -37.67
CA ALA A 178 22.71 -51.16 -37.69
C ALA A 178 23.17 -50.12 -38.73
N ALA A 179 24.11 -49.19 -38.53
CA ALA A 179 24.97 -48.68 -37.46
C ALA A 179 25.50 -47.31 -37.97
N SER A 180 25.88 -46.33 -37.15
CA SER A 180 27.29 -45.98 -36.79
C SER A 180 27.27 -44.51 -36.28
N ARG A 181 27.80 -44.20 -35.08
CA ARG A 181 29.16 -43.64 -34.78
C ARG A 181 29.45 -42.34 -35.56
N VAL A 182 29.98 -41.24 -35.01
CA VAL A 182 30.79 -40.94 -33.81
C VAL A 182 30.72 -39.43 -33.50
N SER A 183 31.36 -39.07 -32.38
CA SER A 183 31.51 -37.82 -31.65
C SER A 183 32.33 -36.70 -32.31
N ASP A 184 32.51 -35.64 -31.50
CA ASP A 184 33.47 -34.52 -31.55
C ASP A 184 32.83 -33.23 -32.09
N GLY A 185 32.91 -32.06 -31.45
CA GLY A 185 33.83 -31.54 -30.45
C GLY A 185 34.06 -30.07 -30.82
N GLU A 186 33.70 -29.16 -29.91
CA GLU A 186 34.31 -27.84 -29.69
C GLU A 186 34.60 -26.88 -30.87
N THR A 187 33.89 -25.73 -30.92
CA THR A 187 34.46 -24.35 -30.88
C THR A 187 33.44 -23.29 -31.33
N ALA A 188 33.35 -22.21 -30.56
CA ALA A 188 32.92 -20.88 -31.03
C ALA A 188 34.19 -20.01 -31.16
N PRO A 189 34.17 -18.73 -31.60
CA PRO A 189 33.14 -17.95 -32.31
C PRO A 189 33.71 -17.20 -33.55
N ALA A 190 32.86 -16.64 -34.43
CA ALA A 190 33.20 -15.40 -35.15
C ALA A 190 31.96 -14.75 -35.81
N ASN A 191 31.77 -13.47 -35.49
CA ASN A 191 30.86 -12.51 -36.10
C ASN A 191 31.31 -12.19 -37.54
N PRO A 192 30.43 -11.71 -38.44
CA PRO A 192 30.61 -10.30 -38.77
C PRO A 192 29.32 -9.49 -38.91
N SER A 193 29.51 -8.22 -38.56
CA SER A 193 28.59 -7.10 -38.60
C SER A 193 28.02 -6.81 -39.99
N LYS A 194 26.73 -6.45 -40.07
CA LYS A 194 26.23 -5.54 -41.11
C LYS A 194 25.37 -4.43 -40.51
N LYS A 195 25.87 -3.21 -40.72
CA LYS A 195 25.22 -1.91 -40.57
C LYS A 195 23.98 -1.84 -41.48
N ASN A 196 22.94 -1.14 -41.04
CA ASN A 196 22.23 -0.25 -41.95
C ASN A 196 21.67 0.98 -41.23
N LYS A 197 21.85 2.12 -41.89
CA LYS A 197 21.49 3.48 -41.49
C LYS A 197 20.01 3.79 -41.78
N THR A 198 19.48 4.65 -40.92
CA THR A 198 18.45 5.73 -41.03
C THR A 198 18.03 6.21 -42.43
N PRO A 199 16.93 7.01 -42.62
CA PRO A 199 16.41 8.09 -41.74
C PRO A 199 14.85 8.15 -41.65
N THR A 200 14.19 9.01 -40.84
CA THR A 200 13.87 10.41 -41.20
C THR A 200 13.17 11.14 -40.06
N LYS A 201 13.51 12.43 -39.92
CA LYS A 201 12.98 13.45 -39.01
C LYS A 201 11.53 13.85 -39.34
N GLN A 202 10.78 14.26 -38.34
CA GLN A 202 9.87 15.41 -38.48
C GLN A 202 9.98 16.33 -37.26
N LYS A 203 10.11 17.62 -37.56
CA LYS A 203 10.19 18.79 -36.67
C LYS A 203 9.18 19.80 -37.22
N MET A 204 8.40 20.43 -36.34
CA MET A 204 7.93 21.84 -36.37
C MET A 204 6.88 21.98 -35.24
N THR A 205 7.09 22.68 -34.11
CA THR A 205 7.14 24.14 -33.80
C THR A 205 5.83 24.92 -34.00
N PRO A 206 5.57 25.95 -33.17
CA PRO A 206 4.30 26.19 -32.48
C PRO A 206 3.49 27.38 -33.05
N THR A 207 2.22 27.48 -32.64
CA THR A 207 1.37 28.66 -32.92
C THR A 207 1.08 29.43 -31.62
N LYS A 208 1.31 30.76 -31.68
CA LYS A 208 1.04 31.78 -30.65
C LYS A 208 -0.27 32.55 -30.97
N ARG A 209 -0.73 33.30 -29.94
CA ARG A 209 -1.61 34.51 -29.92
C ARG A 209 -3.12 34.25 -30.04
N ALA A 210 -4.02 35.02 -29.43
CA ALA A 210 -4.05 36.19 -28.52
C ALA A 210 -5.43 36.11 -27.80
N GLY A 211 -5.69 36.58 -26.59
CA GLY A 211 -5.76 37.97 -26.13
C GLY A 211 -7.15 38.23 -25.52
N GLU A 212 -7.19 38.91 -24.36
CA GLU A 212 -8.34 39.67 -23.78
C GLU A 212 -9.58 38.86 -23.33
N THR A 213 -10.31 39.10 -22.23
CA THR A 213 -10.44 40.20 -21.25
C THR A 213 -11.24 39.64 -20.06
N ALA A 214 -10.95 40.10 -18.84
CA ALA A 214 -11.87 39.97 -17.70
C ALA A 214 -13.05 40.97 -17.84
N PRO A 215 -14.19 40.74 -17.16
CA PRO A 215 -14.42 41.58 -15.97
C PRO A 215 -15.06 40.83 -14.78
N ALA A 216 -15.23 41.60 -13.71
CA ALA A 216 -15.47 41.19 -12.33
C ALA A 216 -16.95 41.05 -11.91
N THR A 217 -17.09 40.55 -10.67
CA THR A 217 -18.22 40.64 -9.70
C THR A 217 -19.56 39.93 -9.99
N SER A 218 -19.94 38.99 -9.11
CA SER A 218 -20.95 39.27 -8.07
C SER A 218 -21.09 38.10 -7.08
N SER A 219 -20.95 38.43 -5.80
CA SER A 219 -21.34 37.61 -4.66
C SER A 219 -22.79 37.92 -4.30
N LYS A 220 -23.76 37.04 -4.59
CA LYS A 220 -25.05 36.91 -3.87
C LYS A 220 -25.95 35.84 -4.50
N LYS A 221 -25.96 34.64 -3.93
CA LYS A 221 -27.20 33.84 -3.75
C LYS A 221 -26.95 32.69 -2.79
N ARG A 222 -26.97 33.03 -1.49
CA ARG A 222 -27.28 32.11 -0.41
C ARG A 222 -28.61 32.58 0.17
N ARG A 223 -29.52 31.63 0.39
CA ARG A 223 -30.86 31.74 1.04
C ARG A 223 -32.01 32.09 0.09
N GLN A 224 -32.62 31.05 -0.50
CA GLN A 224 -34.07 30.98 -0.72
C GLN A 224 -34.45 29.51 -1.06
N SER A 225 -34.75 28.68 -0.05
CA SER A 225 -35.68 27.53 -0.16
C SER A 225 -35.93 26.92 1.23
N LEU A 226 -36.38 27.76 2.17
CA LEU A 226 -36.86 27.32 3.48
C LEU A 226 -38.24 27.93 3.66
N MET A 227 -39.24 27.29 3.04
CA MET A 227 -40.69 27.51 3.24
C MET A 227 -41.43 26.62 2.24
N ASP A 228 -41.46 25.29 2.49
CA ASP A 228 -42.48 24.40 1.88
C ASP A 228 -42.71 23.07 2.64
N ASP A 229 -42.11 22.85 3.81
CA ASP A 229 -42.39 21.68 4.67
C ASP A 229 -43.07 22.04 6.01
N PHE A 230 -43.63 23.25 6.15
CA PHE A 230 -44.31 23.72 7.37
C PHE A 230 -45.86 23.79 7.23
N LEU A 231 -46.47 22.88 6.48
CA LEU A 231 -47.94 22.77 6.36
C LEU A 231 -48.43 21.31 6.47
N GLY A 232 -47.82 20.52 7.36
CA GLY A 232 -48.11 19.10 7.50
C GLY A 232 -48.32 18.58 8.92
N SER A 233 -48.67 19.44 9.90
CA SER A 233 -49.00 18.96 11.25
C SER A 233 -50.01 19.86 11.95
N GLY A 234 -51.26 19.37 12.07
CA GLY A 234 -52.25 19.96 12.97
C GLY A 234 -53.70 19.84 12.51
N LYS A 235 -54.36 18.71 12.83
CA LYS A 235 -55.73 18.59 13.39
C LYS A 235 -56.46 17.30 12.97
N LYS A 236 -56.50 16.33 13.90
CA LYS A 236 -57.71 15.61 14.36
C LYS A 236 -57.39 15.27 15.83
N GLY A 237 -58.09 15.72 16.87
CA GLY A 237 -59.51 16.01 17.03
C GLY A 237 -60.07 14.95 17.99
N LYS A 238 -60.16 15.29 19.29
CA LYS A 238 -60.78 14.48 20.35
C LYS A 238 -62.28 14.28 20.08
N ALA A 239 -62.74 13.05 20.27
CA ALA A 239 -63.94 12.66 21.02
C ALA A 239 -63.78 11.19 21.38
#